data_AF-A0A5R8ZQ70-F1
#
_entry.id   AF-A0A5R8ZQ70-F1
#
_cell.length_a   1.000
_cell.length_b   1.000
_cell.length_c   1.000
_cell.angle_alpha   90.00
_cell.angle_beta   90.00
_cell.angle_gamma   90.00
#
_symmetry.space_group_name_H-M   'P 1'
#
loop_
_entity.id
_entity.type
_entity.pdbx_description
1 polymer ?
#
loop_
_entity_poly.entity_id
_entity_poly.type
_entity_poly.pdbx_seq_one_letter_code
_entity_poly.pdbx_strand_id
1 'polypeptide(L)' 'MPLKGKSRTADKFVVRLPEGVRDQVAEKCQAAHISMNSYVVQALEEKLARDDGEPDLLCSINARLAAVEQRLECSTGQPS' A
#
# COMPACT_ATOMS: atom_id res chain seq x y z
N MET A 1 2.54 3.52 -22.88
CA MET A 1 1.06 3.47 -22.88
C MET A 1 0.67 2.12 -22.30
N PRO A 2 0.04 1.99 -21.11
CA PRO A 2 -0.28 0.67 -20.58
C PRO A 2 -1.47 0.11 -21.34
N LEU A 3 -1.33 -1.14 -21.76
CA LEU A 3 -2.29 -1.90 -22.53
C LEU A 3 -3.59 -2.03 -21.73
N LYS A 4 -4.67 -1.43 -22.21
CA LYS A 4 -6.05 -1.76 -21.80
C LYS A 4 -6.37 -3.17 -22.31
N GLY A 5 -5.73 -4.18 -21.71
CA GLY A 5 -5.98 -5.59 -21.98
C GLY A 5 -7.39 -5.94 -21.54
N LYS A 6 -8.20 -6.45 -22.47
CA LYS A 6 -9.51 -7.03 -22.12
C LYS A 6 -9.25 -8.16 -21.13
N SER A 7 -10.09 -8.30 -20.09
CA SER A 7 -10.00 -9.42 -19.11
C SER A 7 -9.87 -10.81 -19.76
N ARG A 8 -10.31 -10.96 -21.01
CA ARG A 8 -10.22 -12.18 -21.81
C ARG A 8 -8.80 -12.54 -22.28
N THR A 9 -7.89 -11.57 -22.38
CA THR A 9 -6.49 -11.77 -22.81
C THR A 9 -5.50 -11.65 -21.66
N ALA A 10 -5.97 -11.48 -20.43
CA ALA A 10 -5.12 -11.39 -19.24
C ALA A 10 -4.73 -12.78 -18.75
N ASP A 11 -3.51 -12.91 -18.22
CA ASP A 11 -3.05 -14.10 -17.52
C ASP A 11 -3.90 -14.37 -16.27
N LYS A 12 -4.12 -15.65 -15.97
CA LYS A 12 -4.99 -16.08 -14.86
C LYS A 12 -4.23 -16.96 -13.90
N PHE A 13 -4.39 -16.67 -12.62
CA PHE A 13 -3.86 -17.48 -11.54
C PHE A 13 -5.00 -17.91 -10.62
N VAL A 14 -5.00 -19.18 -10.19
CA VAL A 14 -5.98 -19.71 -9.22
C VAL A 14 -5.29 -19.86 -7.88
N VAL A 15 -5.70 -19.05 -6.90
CA VAL A 15 -5.15 -19.06 -5.54
C VAL A 15 -6.01 -19.93 -4.63
N ARG A 16 -5.37 -20.76 -3.81
CA ARG A 16 -6.04 -21.41 -2.66
C ARG A 16 -5.83 -20.53 -1.43
N LEU A 17 -6.92 -19.96 -0.93
CA LEU A 17 -6.89 -19.12 0.28
C LEU A 17 -7.16 -19.99 1.52
N PRO A 18 -6.52 -19.68 2.66
CA PRO A 18 -6.91 -20.22 3.96
C PRO A 18 -8.35 -19.86 4.33
N GLU A 19 -8.90 -20.59 5.29
CA GLU A 19 -10.26 -20.35 5.81
C GLU A 19 -10.46 -18.90 6.26
N GLY A 20 -11.61 -18.32 5.93
CA GLY A 20 -12.01 -16.96 6.32
C GLY A 20 -11.27 -15.82 5.60
N VAL A 21 -10.16 -16.06 4.90
CA VAL A 21 -9.41 -14.99 4.22
C VAL A 21 -10.20 -14.40 3.06
N ARG A 22 -10.93 -15.23 2.31
CA ARG A 22 -11.77 -14.76 1.21
C ARG A 22 -12.86 -13.80 1.69
N ASP A 23 -13.47 -14.10 2.83
CA ASP A 23 -14.54 -13.30 3.40
C ASP A 23 -14.01 -11.94 3.89
N GLN A 24 -12.84 -11.94 4.55
CA GLN A 24 -12.15 -10.70 4.93
C GLN A 24 -11.83 -9.82 3.70
N VAL A 25 -11.42 -10.41 2.58
CA VAL A 25 -11.20 -9.67 1.32
C VAL A 25 -12.51 -9.10 0.79
N ALA A 26 -13.60 -9.89 0.80
CA ALA A 26 -14.91 -9.45 0.33
C ALA A 26 -15.44 -8.25 1.14
N GLU A 27 -15.31 -8.29 2.46
CA GLU A 27 -15.71 -7.19 3.35
C GLU A 27 -14.97 -5.89 3.03
N LYS A 28 -13.63 -5.96 2.87
CA LYS A 28 -12.82 -4.80 2.49
C LYS A 28 -13.20 -4.26 1.11
N CYS A 29 -13.48 -5.13 0.15
CA CYS A 29 -13.92 -4.75 -1.19
C CYS A 29 -15.28 -4.03 -1.16
N GLN A 30 -16.20 -4.50 -0.34
CA GLN A 30 -17.52 -3.90 -0.16
C GLN A 30 -17.40 -2.49 0.43
N ALA A 31 -16.57 -2.31 1.46
CA ALA A 31 -16.33 -1.00 2.07
C ALA A 31 -15.65 -0.01 1.10
N ALA A 32 -14.74 -0.50 0.25
CA ALA A 32 -14.01 0.32 -0.72
C ALA A 32 -14.73 0.47 -2.08
N HIS A 33 -15.88 -0.17 -2.28
CA HIS A 33 -16.62 -0.19 -3.55
C HIS A 33 -15.79 -0.65 -4.77
N ILE A 34 -14.91 -1.64 -4.58
CA ILE A 34 -14.05 -2.21 -5.63
C ILE A 34 -14.29 -3.70 -5.80
N SER A 35 -13.88 -4.26 -6.96
CA SER A 35 -13.96 -5.70 -7.19
C SER A 35 -12.88 -6.46 -6.42
N MET A 36 -13.16 -7.71 -6.03
CA MET A 36 -12.15 -8.59 -5.41
C MET A 36 -10.89 -8.74 -6.27
N ASN A 37 -11.03 -8.81 -7.61
CA ASN A 37 -9.88 -8.87 -8.50
C ASN A 37 -9.04 -7.58 -8.41
N SER A 38 -9.69 -6.42 -8.44
CA SER A 38 -9.01 -5.13 -8.32
C SER A 38 -8.24 -5.03 -7.00
N TYR A 39 -8.85 -5.47 -5.90
CA TYR A 39 -8.20 -5.50 -4.59
C TYR A 39 -6.96 -6.41 -4.58
N VAL A 40 -7.07 -7.62 -5.12
CA VAL A 40 -5.94 -8.56 -5.17
C VAL A 40 -4.81 -8.02 -6.06
N VAL A 41 -5.13 -7.45 -7.22
CA VAL A 41 -4.13 -6.86 -8.11
C VAL A 41 -3.41 -5.70 -7.40
N GLN A 42 -4.16 -4.80 -6.76
CA GLN A 42 -3.57 -3.69 -6.01
C GLN A 42 -2.66 -4.18 -4.87
N ALA A 43 -3.10 -5.18 -4.09
CA ALA A 43 -2.29 -5.73 -3.02
C ALA A 43 -0.99 -6.37 -3.52
N LEU A 44 -1.01 -7.00 -4.69
CA LEU A 44 0.18 -7.54 -5.34
C LEU A 44 1.11 -6.44 -5.85
N GLU A 45 0.57 -5.40 -6.50
CA GLU A 45 1.34 -4.24 -6.95
C GLU A 45 2.03 -3.53 -5.78
N GLU A 46 1.30 -3.31 -4.68
CA GLU A 46 1.85 -2.72 -3.45
C GLU A 46 2.96 -3.59 -2.85
N LYS A 47 2.80 -4.92 -2.88
CA LYS A 47 3.81 -5.83 -2.35
C LYS A 47 5.07 -5.88 -3.21
N LEU A 48 4.92 -5.90 -4.54
CA LEU A 48 6.05 -5.86 -5.47
C LEU A 48 6.81 -4.53 -5.36
N ALA A 49 6.11 -3.40 -5.36
CA ALA A 49 6.74 -2.09 -5.21
C ALA A 49 7.56 -1.96 -3.91
N ARG A 50 7.06 -2.52 -2.80
CA ARG A 50 7.81 -2.56 -1.53
C ARG A 50 9.07 -3.41 -1.61
N ASP A 51 9.03 -4.53 -2.35
CA ASP A 51 10.18 -5.43 -2.50
C ASP A 51 11.23 -4.87 -3.49
N ASP A 52 10.81 -4.07 -4.47
CA ASP A 52 11.68 -3.34 -5.42
C ASP A 52 12.42 -2.13 -4.80
N GLY A 53 12.23 -1.87 -3.50
CA GLY A 53 12.96 -0.85 -2.76
C GLY A 53 12.38 0.57 -2.90
N GLU A 54 11.14 0.72 -3.37
CA GLU A 54 10.44 1.99 -3.20
C GLU A 54 10.36 2.28 -1.69
N PRO A 55 10.88 3.43 -1.24
CA PRO A 55 10.93 3.73 0.18
C PRO A 55 9.50 3.72 0.70
N ASP A 56 9.26 2.87 1.70
CA ASP A 56 7.97 2.84 2.40
C ASP A 56 7.58 4.28 2.73
N LEU A 57 6.44 4.72 2.20
CA LEU A 57 6.00 6.11 2.32
C LEU A 57 5.96 6.51 3.80
N LEU A 58 5.61 5.58 4.68
CA LEU A 58 5.66 5.75 6.14
C LEU A 58 7.08 6.02 6.65
N CYS A 59 8.10 5.29 6.18
CA CYS A 59 9.49 5.55 6.53
C CYS A 59 9.92 6.95 6.10
N SER A 60 9.54 7.38 4.90
CA SER A 60 9.85 8.73 4.40
C SER A 60 9.16 9.83 5.22
N ILE A 61 7.91 9.60 5.63
CA ILE A 61 7.15 10.52 6.48
C ILE A 61 7.76 10.58 7.88
N ASN A 62 8.10 9.44 8.48
CA ASN A 62 8.75 9.38 9.80
C ASN A 62 10.11 10.09 9.79
N ALA A 63 10.91 9.91 8.74
CA ALA A 63 12.19 10.63 8.60
C ALA A 63 11.99 12.15 8.50
N ARG A 64 10.96 12.60 7.76
CA ARG A 64 10.62 14.02 7.65
C ARG A 64 10.07 14.59 8.96
N LEU A 65 9.27 13.83 9.70
CA LEU A 65 8.77 14.22 11.02
C LEU A 65 9.92 14.45 12.00
N ALA A 66 10.86 13.50 12.09
CA ALA A 66 12.04 13.63 12.96
C ALA A 66 12.88 14.89 12.63
N ALA A 67 13.05 15.19 11.34
CA ALA A 67 13.76 16.41 10.92
C ALA A 67 13.01 17.71 11.30
N VAL A 68 11.68 17.67 11.35
CA VAL A 68 10.86 18.82 11.80
C VAL A 68 10.94 18.97 13.32
N GLU A 69 10.86 17.87 14.07
CA GLU A 69 11.00 17.85 15.53
C GLU A 69 12.34 18.44 15.97
N GLN A 70 13.44 18.01 15.35
CA GLN A 70 14.78 18.53 15.65
C GLN A 70 14.93 20.04 15.39
N ARG A 71 14.25 20.56 14.37
CA ARG A 71 14.22 22.01 14.08
C ARG A 71 13.42 22.78 15.12
N LEU A 72 12.34 22.20 15.65
CA LEU A 72 11.54 22.79 16.71
C LEU A 72 12.31 22.80 18.04
N GLU A 73 12.98 21.70 18.39
CA GLU A 73 13.83 21.58 19.60
C GLU A 73 14.99 22.60 19.59
N CYS A 74 15.61 22.81 18.43
CA CYS A 74 16.68 23.79 18.28
C CYS A 74 16.15 25.24 18.31
N SER A 75 14.86 25.46 18.05
CA SER A 75 14.19 26.78 18.09
C SER A 75 13.59 27.12 19.46
N THR A 76 13.29 26.13 20.29
CA THR A 76 12.69 26.32 21.63
C THR A 76 13.71 26.28 22.77
N GLY A 77 14.96 25.91 22.47
CA GLY A 77 16.09 26.02 23.39
C GLY A 77 16.61 27.45 23.54
N GLN A 78 15.86 28.32 24.21
CA GLN A 78 16.44 29.50 24.87
C GLN A 78 16.72 29.11 26.34
N PRO A 79 17.98 28.92 26.75
CA PRO A 79 18.29 28.69 28.16
C PRO A 79 18.06 29.99 28.94
N SER A 80 17.30 29.91 30.03
CA SER A 80 17.28 30.86 31.14
C SER A 80 17.10 30.10 32.45
#